data_AF-A0A7W0VKG0-F1
#
_entry.id   AF-A0A7W0VKG0-F1
#
_cell.length_a   1.000
_cell.length_b   1.000
_cell.length_c   1.000
_cell.angle_alpha   90.00
_cell.angle_beta   90.00
_cell.angle_gamma   90.00
#
_symmetry.space_group_name_H-M   'P 1'
#
loop_
_entity.id
_entity.type
_entity.pdbx_description
1 polymer ?
#
loop_
_entity_poly.entity_id
_entity_poly.type
_entity_poly.pdbx_seq_one_letter_code
_entity_poly.pdbx_strand_id
1 'polypeptide(L)' 'VQGYWTRFAATGDPNGDGAAEWPTYTGERHMVLDALPTAGTAYKAAACDFWDAVIVP' A
#
# COMPACT_ATOMS: atom_id res chain seq x y z
N VAL A 1 2.57 7.13 10.95
CA VAL A 1 2.78 5.70 10.58
C VAL A 1 2.58 4.72 11.73
N GLN A 2 3.09 4.96 12.95
CA GLN A 2 2.93 4.01 14.08
C GLN A 2 1.47 3.61 14.36
N GLY A 3 0.52 4.54 14.31
CA GLY A 3 -0.90 4.24 14.53
C GLY A 3 -1.48 3.19 13.56
N TYR A 4 -1.13 3.25 12.26
CA TYR A 4 -1.56 2.23 11.29
C TYR A 4 -1.03 0.85 11.68
N TRP A 5 0.25 0.75 12.05
CA TRP A 5 0.87 -0.51 12.42
C TRP A 5 0.31 -1.10 13.72
N THR A 6 0.07 -0.27 14.74
CA THR A 6 -0.53 -0.73 16.00
C THR A 6 -1.93 -1.30 15.80
N ARG A 7 -2.78 -0.63 14.99
CA ARG A 7 -4.13 -1.12 14.68
C ARG A 7 -4.09 -2.39 13.84
N PHE A 8 -3.26 -2.43 12.81
CA PHE A 8 -3.06 -3.63 12.00
C PHE A 8 -2.62 -4.83 12.85
N ALA A 9 -1.69 -4.65 13.78
CA ALA A 9 -1.26 -5.72 14.68
C ALA A 9 -2.38 -6.22 15.61
N ALA A 10 -3.33 -5.35 15.97
CA ALA A 10 -4.44 -5.70 16.86
C ALA A 10 -5.61 -6.40 16.14
N THR A 11 -5.94 -5.98 14.91
CA THR A 11 -7.20 -6.38 14.24
C THR A 11 -7.01 -6.90 12.81
N GLY A 12 -5.80 -6.79 12.24
CA GLY A 12 -5.57 -6.98 10.81
C GLY A 12 -6.06 -5.82 9.93
N ASP A 13 -6.59 -4.75 10.53
CA ASP A 13 -7.05 -3.55 9.82
C ASP A 13 -6.27 -2.32 10.32
N PRO A 14 -5.50 -1.64 9.44
CA PRO A 14 -4.76 -0.44 9.83
C PRO A 14 -5.66 0.79 10.03
N ASN A 15 -6.92 0.78 9.60
CA ASN A 15 -7.81 1.95 9.56
C ASN A 15 -8.33 2.39 10.94
N GLY A 16 -8.73 3.66 11.05
CA GLY A 16 -9.27 4.26 12.29
C GLY A 16 -8.62 5.59 12.70
N ASP A 17 -9.06 6.13 13.83
CA ASP A 17 -8.53 7.34 14.49
C ASP A 17 -8.47 8.59 13.58
N GLY A 18 -9.38 8.70 12.60
CA GLY A 18 -9.42 9.82 11.65
C GLY A 18 -8.23 9.86 10.68
N ALA A 19 -7.41 8.80 10.62
CA ALA A 19 -6.34 8.67 9.65
C ALA A 19 -6.90 8.46 8.24
N ALA A 20 -6.10 8.77 7.21
CA ALA A 20 -6.46 8.48 5.83
C ALA A 20 -6.74 6.98 5.64
N GLU A 21 -7.71 6.65 4.79
CA GLU A 21 -8.07 5.25 4.57
C GLU A 21 -6.94 4.50 3.84
N TRP A 22 -6.49 3.41 4.43
CA TRP A 22 -5.59 2.45 3.82
C TRP A 22 -6.41 1.41 3.07
N PRO A 23 -6.37 1.42 1.72
CA PRO A 23 -7.18 0.51 0.93
C PRO A 23 -6.68 -0.93 1.05
N THR A 24 -7.61 -1.89 1.10
CA THR A 24 -7.28 -3.30 0.87
C THR A 24 -6.59 -3.47 -0.47
N TYR A 25 -5.57 -4.32 -0.53
CA TYR A 25 -4.82 -4.60 -1.75
C TYR A 25 -5.68 -5.36 -2.76
N THR A 26 -6.42 -4.61 -3.56
CA THR A 26 -7.29 -5.08 -4.65
C THR A 26 -7.04 -4.18 -5.85
N GLY A 27 -6.83 -4.76 -7.04
CA GLY A 27 -6.52 -3.97 -8.24
C GLY A 27 -5.33 -3.03 -8.08
N GLU A 28 -4.25 -3.48 -7.42
CA GLU A 28 -2.99 -2.75 -7.20
C GLU A 28 -3.07 -1.48 -6.34
N ARG A 29 -4.17 -1.29 -5.60
CA ARG A 29 -4.30 -0.18 -4.65
C ARG A 29 -3.34 -0.33 -3.48
N HIS A 30 -2.69 0.75 -3.08
CA HIS A 30 -1.75 0.77 -1.96
C HIS A 30 -1.85 2.07 -1.17
N MET A 31 -1.22 2.10 0.01
CA MET A 31 -1.01 3.32 0.79
C MET A 31 0.40 3.86 0.55
N VAL A 32 0.51 5.14 0.24
CA VAL A 32 1.77 5.89 0.20
C VAL A 32 1.97 6.52 1.58
N LEU A 33 2.94 6.01 2.34
CA LEU A 33 3.29 6.52 3.66
C LEU A 33 4.37 7.60 3.56
N ASP A 34 3.95 8.83 3.28
CA ASP A 34 4.80 10.02 3.26
C ASP A 34 4.31 11.05 4.32
N ALA A 35 4.84 12.27 4.31
CA ALA A 35 4.44 13.36 5.18
C ALA A 35 2.92 13.54 5.25
N LEU A 36 2.25 13.37 4.11
CA LEU A 36 0.79 13.24 4.02
C LEU A 36 0.46 11.87 3.41
N PRO A 37 -0.11 10.94 4.20
CA PRO A 37 -0.52 9.64 3.69
C PRO A 37 -1.62 9.76 2.65
N THR A 38 -1.45 9.09 1.51
CA THR A 38 -2.44 9.07 0.42
C THR A 38 -2.59 7.66 -0.16
N ALA A 39 -3.75 7.37 -0.73
CA ALA A 39 -3.94 6.14 -1.50
C ALA A 39 -3.34 6.30 -2.91
N GLY A 40 -2.68 5.25 -3.39
CA GLY A 40 -2.15 5.14 -4.75
C GLY A 40 -2.62 3.87 -5.43
N THR A 41 -2.26 3.72 -6.70
CA THR A 41 -2.51 2.52 -7.52
C THR A 41 -1.28 2.21 -8.37
N ALA A 42 -1.11 0.95 -8.79
CA ALA A 42 -0.10 0.53 -9.76
C ALA A 42 1.34 0.98 -9.39
N TYR A 43 1.75 0.74 -8.13
CA TYR A 43 3.08 1.16 -7.66
C TYR A 43 4.17 0.52 -8.50
N LYS A 44 4.96 1.34 -9.19
CA LYS A 44 6.09 0.92 -10.02
C LYS A 44 5.71 -0.06 -11.16
N ALA A 45 4.47 -0.03 -11.66
CA ALA A 45 3.98 -0.93 -12.71
C ALA A 45 4.98 -1.10 -13.87
N ALA A 46 5.45 -0.02 -14.50
CA ALA A 46 6.40 -0.11 -15.61
C ALA A 46 7.74 -0.79 -15.26
N ALA A 47 8.20 -0.67 -14.00
CA ALA A 47 9.40 -1.37 -13.55
C ALA A 47 9.12 -2.85 -13.29
N CYS A 48 7.96 -3.18 -12.73
CA CYS A 48 7.48 -4.57 -12.61
C CYS A 48 7.36 -5.23 -13.99
N ASP A 49 6.70 -4.57 -14.95
CA ASP A 49 6.55 -5.05 -16.33
C ASP A 49 7.92 -5.34 -16.97
N PHE A 50 8.90 -4.44 -16.77
CA PHE A 50 10.26 -4.64 -17.25
C PHE A 50 10.92 -5.88 -16.63
N TRP A 51 10.85 -6.03 -15.31
CA TRP A 51 11.51 -7.15 -14.62
C TRP A 51 10.84 -8.49 -14.88
N ASP A 52 9.51 -8.53 -15.00
CA ASP A 52 8.77 -9.73 -15.41
C ASP A 52 9.16 -10.16 -16.84
N ALA A 53 9.42 -9.20 -17.73
CA ALA A 53 9.84 -9.51 -19.09
C ALA A 53 11.30 -10.03 -19.20
N VAL A 54 12.18 -9.68 -18.26
CA VAL A 54 13.62 -10.01 -18.35
C VAL A 54 14.08 -11.14 -17.42
N ILE A 55 13.30 -11.50 -16.40
CA ILE A 55 13.65 -12.54 -15.41
C ILE A 55 13.00 -13.89 -15.74
N VAL A 56 11.91 -13.92 -16.52
CA VAL A 56 11.24 -15.17 -16.91
C VAL A 56 12.00 -15.78 -18.10
N PRO A 57 12.45 -17.05 -18.05
CA PRO A 57 13.17 -17.70 -19.16
C PRO A 57 12.32 -17.87 -20.42
#